data_AF-A0AAE3C6B0-F1
#
_entry.id   AF-A0AAE3C6B0-F1
#
_cell.length_a   1.000
_cell.length_b   1.000
_cell.length_c   1.000
_cell.angle_alpha   90.00
_cell.angle_beta   90.00
_cell.angle_gamma   90.00
#
_symmetry.space_group_name_H-M   'P 1'
#
loop_
_entity.id
_entity.type
_entity.pdbx_description
1 polymer ?
#
loop_
_entity_poly.entity_id
_entity_poly.type
_entity_poly.pdbx_seq_one_letter_code
_entity_poly.pdbx_strand_id
1 'polypeptide(L)'
;MEVVAIQLDYDKLGFKAGLEIHQELSTSRKLFCFCKPVLKTDEPQFLVKRFFRPVLGEMGKYDEAMLVEYEKGRTVVYEGFDDVNCTYEIDETCM
;
A
#
# COMPACT_ATOMS: atom_id res chain seq x y z
N MET A 1 37.25 14.71 -17.36
CA MET A 1 37.26 13.85 -16.17
C MET A 1 37.18 12.42 -16.67
N GLU A 2 38.31 11.73 -16.68
CA GLU A 2 38.36 10.31 -17.03
C GLU A 2 37.68 9.52 -15.91
N VAL A 3 36.62 8.80 -16.25
CA VAL A 3 36.01 7.84 -15.34
C VAL A 3 36.91 6.62 -15.37
N VAL A 4 37.87 6.54 -14.44
CA VAL A 4 38.69 5.34 -14.27
C VAL A 4 37.76 4.23 -13.82
N ALA A 5 37.47 3.28 -14.71
CA ALA A 5 36.69 2.10 -14.38
C ALA A 5 37.52 1.22 -13.43
N ILE A 6 37.24 1.33 -12.13
CA ILE A 6 37.77 0.41 -11.13
C ILE A 6 37.03 -0.90 -11.35
N GLN A 7 37.74 -1.90 -11.85
CA GLN A 7 37.20 -3.24 -12.05
C GLN A 7 37.08 -3.91 -10.67
N LEU A 8 35.89 -3.81 -10.08
CA LEU A 8 35.57 -4.39 -8.78
C LEU A 8 35.20 -5.86 -8.94
N ASP A 9 35.79 -6.70 -8.08
CA ASP A 9 35.45 -8.11 -7.95
C ASP A 9 34.23 -8.23 -7.02
N TYR A 10 33.03 -8.17 -7.60
CA TYR A 10 31.77 -8.19 -6.84
C TYR A 10 31.54 -9.49 -6.08
N ASP A 11 32.13 -10.60 -6.55
CA ASP A 11 32.04 -11.90 -5.88
C ASP A 11 32.87 -11.90 -4.58
N LYS A 12 34.10 -11.37 -4.61
CA LYS A 12 34.89 -11.18 -3.37
C LYS A 12 34.26 -10.22 -2.38
N LEU A 13 33.52 -9.23 -2.87
CA LEU A 13 32.82 -8.27 -2.02
C LEU A 13 31.54 -8.86 -1.40
N GLY A 14 31.12 -10.06 -1.82
CA GLY A 14 29.86 -10.67 -1.38
C GLY A 14 28.65 -9.82 -1.77
N PHE A 15 28.74 -9.10 -2.89
CA PHE A 15 27.71 -8.17 -3.31
C PHE A 15 26.39 -8.90 -3.60
N LYS A 16 25.30 -8.40 -3.02
CA LYS A 16 23.95 -8.88 -3.24
C LYS A 16 23.06 -7.69 -3.54
N ALA A 17 22.32 -7.77 -4.63
CA ALA A 17 21.33 -6.77 -5.00
C ALA A 17 19.99 -7.45 -5.27
N GLY A 18 18.91 -6.78 -4.87
CA GLY A 18 17.54 -7.11 -5.25
C GLY A 18 16.96 -5.98 -6.08
N LEU A 19 16.11 -6.31 -7.04
CA LEU A 19 15.33 -5.35 -7.81
C LEU A 19 13.84 -5.60 -7.53
N GLU A 20 13.11 -4.52 -7.25
CA GLU A 20 11.67 -4.54 -7.06
C GLU A 20 11.02 -3.59 -8.05
N ILE A 21 10.02 -4.08 -8.80
CA ILE A 21 9.35 -3.33 -9.88
C ILE A 21 7.85 -3.39 -9.63
N HIS A 22 7.20 -2.23 -9.47
CA HIS A 22 5.76 -2.09 -9.38
C HIS A 22 5.24 -1.37 -10.64
N GLN A 23 4.16 -1.88 -11.24
CA GLN A 23 3.55 -1.30 -12.43
C GLN A 23 2.03 -1.36 -12.33
N GLU A 24 1.36 -0.24 -12.61
CA GLU A 24 -0.10 -0.18 -12.69
C GLU A 24 -0.58 -0.74 -14.04
N LEU A 25 -1.66 -1.52 -14.00
CA LEU A 25 -2.27 -2.09 -15.21
C LEU A 25 -3.30 -1.12 -15.79
N SER A 26 -3.26 -0.92 -17.11
CA SER A 26 -4.28 -0.14 -17.83
C SER A 26 -5.52 -1.01 -18.12
N THR A 27 -6.31 -1.28 -17.09
CA THR A 27 -7.55 -2.06 -17.16
C THR A 27 -8.78 -1.15 -17.20
N SER A 28 -9.93 -1.68 -17.63
CA SER A 28 -11.21 -0.95 -17.63
C SER A 28 -11.87 -0.88 -16.24
N ARG A 29 -11.45 -1.75 -15.32
CA ARG A 29 -11.93 -1.86 -13.94
C ARG A 29 -10.76 -2.07 -12.96
N LYS A 30 -10.96 -1.73 -11.69
CA LYS A 30 -10.04 -2.07 -10.60
C LYS A 30 -9.92 -3.59 -10.40
N LEU A 31 -8.87 -4.02 -9.69
CA LEU A 31 -8.50 -5.43 -9.58
C LEU A 31 -9.60 -6.31 -8.96
N PHE A 32 -10.26 -5.83 -7.89
CA PHE A 32 -11.22 -6.62 -7.12
C PHE A 32 -12.66 -6.09 -7.16
N CYS A 33 -12.92 -4.96 -7.80
CA CYS A 33 -14.27 -4.40 -7.98
C CYS A 33 -14.50 -3.98 -9.43
N PHE A 34 -15.71 -3.53 -9.78
CA PHE A 34 -16.06 -3.09 -11.13
C PHE A 34 -15.90 -1.58 -11.35
N CYS A 35 -15.38 -0.85 -10.36
CA CYS A 35 -15.17 0.58 -10.46
C CYS A 35 -14.08 0.94 -11.48
N LYS A 36 -14.20 2.15 -12.04
CA LYS A 36 -13.22 2.69 -12.98
C LYS A 36 -11.90 3.02 -12.24
N PRO A 37 -10.73 2.65 -12.78
CA PRO A 37 -9.44 2.99 -12.19
C PRO A 37 -9.03 4.41 -12.58
N VAL A 38 -9.78 5.41 -12.10
CA VAL A 38 -9.54 6.84 -12.37
C VAL A 38 -9.17 7.52 -11.06
N LEU A 39 -8.09 8.30 -11.07
CA LEU A 39 -7.69 9.14 -9.96
C LEU A 39 -8.53 10.42 -9.94
N LYS A 40 -8.98 10.81 -8.75
CA LYS A 40 -9.79 12.01 -8.52
C LYS A 40 -9.04 12.93 -7.55
N THR A 41 -9.06 14.22 -7.85
CA THR A 41 -8.45 15.29 -7.02
C THR A 41 -9.46 16.40 -6.70
N ASP A 42 -10.74 16.16 -7.00
CA ASP A 42 -11.84 17.07 -6.68
C ASP A 42 -12.20 16.96 -5.19
N GLU A 43 -13.12 17.81 -4.72
CA GLU A 43 -13.64 17.68 -3.35
C GLU A 43 -14.32 16.32 -3.13
N PRO A 44 -14.00 15.61 -2.02
CA PRO A 44 -14.59 14.32 -1.73
C PRO A 44 -16.08 14.45 -1.42
N GLN A 45 -16.87 13.50 -1.91
CA GLN A 45 -18.32 13.48 -1.66
C GLN A 45 -18.65 12.92 -0.28
N PHE A 46 -17.81 12.03 0.23
CA PHE A 46 -17.94 11.47 1.57
C PHE A 46 -16.57 11.16 2.19
N LEU A 47 -16.55 11.07 3.51
CA LEU A 47 -15.35 10.72 4.29
C LEU A 47 -15.62 9.49 5.16
N VAL A 48 -14.68 8.56 5.17
CA VAL A 48 -14.72 7.38 6.05
C VAL A 48 -13.57 7.44 7.02
N LYS A 49 -13.87 7.47 8.32
CA LYS A 49 -12.84 7.45 9.38
C LYS A 49 -12.63 6.03 9.87
N ARG A 50 -11.38 5.59 9.92
CA ARG A 50 -10.99 4.26 10.42
C ARG A 50 -9.86 4.36 11.43
N PHE A 51 -9.85 3.37 12.31
CA PHE A 51 -8.83 3.16 13.33
C PHE A 51 -8.30 1.75 13.17
N PHE A 52 -7.04 1.62 12.78
CA PHE A 52 -6.41 0.32 12.70
C PHE A 52 -6.13 -0.22 14.09
N ARG A 53 -6.28 -1.54 14.24
CA ARG A 53 -6.03 -2.25 15.49
C ARG A 53 -5.09 -3.42 15.20
N PRO A 54 -4.14 -3.71 16.09
CA PRO A 54 -3.30 -4.88 15.96
C PRO A 54 -4.17 -6.13 16.10
N VAL A 55 -3.86 -7.14 15.29
CA VAL A 55 -4.53 -8.45 15.32
C VAL A 55 -3.52 -9.48 15.80
N LEU A 56 -3.99 -10.44 16.59
CA LEU A 56 -3.15 -11.56 17.03
C LEU A 56 -2.78 -12.41 15.82
N GLY A 57 -1.48 -12.68 15.65
CA GLY A 57 -1.03 -13.70 14.71
C GLY A 57 -1.46 -15.09 15.14
N GLU A 58 -1.31 -16.08 14.26
CA GLU A 58 -1.71 -17.48 14.52
C GLU A 58 -1.11 -18.06 15.81
N MET A 59 0.12 -17.64 16.16
CA MET A 59 0.81 -18.05 17.39
C MET A 59 0.38 -17.27 18.64
N GLY A 60 -0.69 -16.46 18.56
CA GLY A 60 -1.18 -15.65 19.68
C GLY A 60 -0.23 -14.51 20.09
N LYS A 61 0.68 -14.10 19.19
CA LYS A 61 1.58 -12.96 19.41
C LYS A 61 1.23 -11.82 18.47
N TYR A 62 1.38 -10.60 18.97
CA TYR A 62 1.29 -9.40 18.14
C TYR A 62 2.61 -9.14 17.42
N ASP A 63 2.50 -8.61 16.21
CA ASP A 63 3.65 -8.09 15.50
C ASP A 63 4.15 -6.79 16.15
N GLU A 64 5.47 -6.69 16.37
CA GLU A 64 6.08 -5.55 17.05
C GLU A 64 5.90 -4.24 16.27
N ALA A 65 5.95 -4.28 14.94
CA ALA A 65 5.77 -3.08 14.12
C ALA A 65 4.31 -2.61 14.14
N MET A 66 3.34 -3.54 14.15
CA MET A 66 1.92 -3.17 14.30
C MET A 66 1.64 -2.50 15.65
N LEU A 67 2.28 -2.94 16.74
CA LEU A 67 2.13 -2.30 18.05
C LEU A 67 2.68 -0.87 18.03
N VAL A 68 3.85 -0.65 17.45
CA VAL A 68 4.45 0.68 17.32
C VAL A 68 3.58 1.63 16.51
N GLU A 69 2.96 1.17 15.41
CA GLU A 69 2.03 2.01 14.65
C GLU A 69 0.72 2.27 15.41
N TYR A 70 0.23 1.29 16.16
CA TYR A 70 -0.98 1.44 16.97
C TYR A 70 -0.80 2.45 18.11
N GLU A 71 0.36 2.44 18.78
CA GLU A 71 0.70 3.39 19.85
C GLU A 71 0.71 4.84 19.39
N LYS A 72 0.95 5.10 18.10
CA LYS A 72 0.86 6.46 17.52
C LYS A 72 -0.57 6.99 17.48
N GLY A 73 -1.60 6.15 17.68
CA GLY A 73 -3.00 6.56 17.77
C GLY A 73 -3.53 7.27 16.52
N ARG A 74 -2.98 6.94 15.34
CA ARG A 74 -3.32 7.63 14.09
C ARG A 74 -4.74 7.30 13.65
N THR A 75 -5.48 8.32 13.25
CA THR A 75 -6.78 8.16 12.59
C THR A 75 -6.58 8.27 11.09
N VAL A 76 -7.08 7.29 10.34
CA VAL A 76 -7.04 7.33 8.87
C VAL A 76 -8.38 7.86 8.37
N VAL A 77 -8.33 8.90 7.55
CA VAL A 77 -9.50 9.49 6.90
C VAL A 77 -9.40 9.17 5.41
N TYR A 78 -10.33 8.35 4.93
CA TYR A 78 -10.47 8.03 3.52
C TYR A 78 -11.43 9.00 2.86
N GLU A 79 -11.00 9.54 1.73
CA GLU A 79 -11.79 10.39 0.84
C GLU A 79 -12.45 9.51 -0.24
N GLY A 80 -13.76 9.69 -0.44
CA GLY A 80 -14.54 8.84 -1.33
C GLY A 80 -15.37 9.62 -2.34
N PHE A 81 -15.58 8.97 -3.49
CA PHE A 81 -16.32 9.48 -4.63
C PHE A 81 -17.28 8.39 -5.14
N ASP A 82 -18.55 8.73 -5.30
CA ASP A 82 -19.61 7.79 -5.66
C ASP A 82 -19.45 7.23 -7.09
N ASP A 83 -18.71 7.91 -7.96
CA ASP A 83 -18.50 7.53 -9.37
C ASP A 83 -17.34 6.55 -9.59
N VAL A 84 -16.36 6.51 -8.67
CA VAL A 84 -15.16 5.66 -8.77
C VAL A 84 -14.92 4.78 -7.57
N ASN A 85 -15.64 4.94 -6.46
CA ASN A 85 -15.57 4.05 -5.30
C ASN A 85 -16.86 3.24 -5.14
N CYS A 86 -16.74 2.07 -4.51
CA CYS A 86 -17.89 1.24 -4.13
C CYS A 86 -17.72 0.71 -2.71
N THR A 87 -18.74 0.05 -2.19
CA THR A 87 -18.74 -0.58 -0.86
C THR A 87 -17.62 -1.59 -0.65
N TYR A 88 -17.07 -2.17 -1.73
CA TYR A 88 -15.94 -3.09 -1.64
C TYR A 88 -14.66 -2.34 -1.23
N GLU A 89 -14.45 -1.13 -1.75
CA GLU A 89 -13.22 -0.36 -1.49
C GLU A 89 -13.17 0.25 -0.09
N ILE A 90 -14.35 0.49 0.50
CA ILE A 90 -14.48 1.02 1.86
C ILE A 90 -14.65 -0.08 2.92
N ASP A 91 -14.52 -1.35 2.51
CA ASP A 91 -14.62 -2.52 3.37
C ASP A 91 -15.99 -2.67 4.05
N GLU A 92 -17.06 -2.35 3.33
CA GLU A 92 -18.47 -2.45 3.80
C GLU A 92 -19.27 -3.53 3.05
N THR A 93 -18.61 -4.32 2.21
CA THR A 93 -19.27 -5.45 1.53
C THR A 93 -19.03 -6.72 2.32
N CYS A 94 -20.06 -7.24 3.00
CA CYS A 94 -20.01 -8.61 3.51
C CYS A 94 -20.13 -9.60 2.34
N MET A 95 -19.24 -10.61 2.32
CA MET A 95 -19.50 -11.85 1.58
C MET A 95 -20.67 -12.62 2.20
#